data_AF-A0A8T8DY33-F1
#
_entry.id   AF-A0A8T8DY33-F1
#
_cell.length_a   1.000
_cell.length_b   1.000
_cell.length_c   1.000
_cell.angle_alpha   90.00
_cell.angle_beta   90.00
_cell.angle_gamma   90.00
#
_symmetry.space_group_name_H-M   'P 1'
#
loop_
_entity.id
_entity.type
_entity.pdbx_description
1 polymer ?
#
loop_
_entity_poly.entity_id
_entity_poly.type
_entity_poly.pdbx_seq_one_letter_code
_entity_poly.pdbx_strand_id
1 'polypeptide(L)' 'MSEDALAADTEYQIIRSETPVWEDGFKIGEPTGEICCCSCGRSAMNIDEIPHQQDCSQRWARTDYWRDRFLSE' A
#
# COMPACT_ATOMS: atom_id res chain seq x y z
N MET A 1 -6.80 10.94 -23.38
CA MET A 1 -7.19 9.54 -23.15
C MET A 1 -6.68 9.24 -21.76
N SER A 2 -7.62 9.19 -20.84
CA SER A 2 -7.41 9.37 -19.41
C SER A 2 -7.94 8.13 -18.72
N GLU A 3 -7.22 7.02 -18.82
CA GLU A 3 -7.65 5.72 -18.32
C GLU A 3 -6.38 4.89 -18.10
N ASP A 4 -5.69 5.07 -16.97
CA ASP A 4 -4.76 4.04 -16.47
C ASP A 4 -4.29 4.22 -15.01
N ALA A 5 -4.83 5.18 -14.23
CA ALA A 5 -4.51 5.27 -12.80
C ALA A 5 -5.07 4.07 -11.98
N LEU A 6 -5.88 3.23 -12.63
CA LEU A 6 -6.43 1.97 -12.12
C LEU A 6 -5.89 0.75 -12.88
N ALA A 7 -4.79 0.88 -13.65
CA ALA A 7 -4.19 -0.29 -14.28
C ALA A 7 -3.93 -1.38 -13.24
N ALA A 8 -4.36 -2.60 -13.57
CA ALA A 8 -4.32 -3.79 -12.73
C ALA A 8 -2.92 -4.24 -12.28
N ASP A 9 -1.87 -3.46 -12.55
CA ASP A 9 -0.48 -3.76 -12.16
C ASP A 9 -0.12 -3.24 -10.75
N THR A 10 -0.98 -2.39 -10.16
CA THR A 10 -0.76 -1.85 -8.81
C THR A 10 -1.67 -2.53 -7.79
N GLU A 11 -1.22 -3.67 -7.27
CA GLU A 11 -1.98 -4.44 -6.26
C GLU A 11 -1.45 -4.17 -4.85
N TYR A 12 -2.34 -3.71 -3.96
CA TYR A 12 -2.06 -3.54 -2.53
C TYR A 12 -3.05 -4.38 -1.72
N GLN A 13 -2.58 -4.97 -0.62
CA GLN A 13 -3.40 -5.75 0.29
C GLN A 13 -3.34 -5.18 1.71
N ILE A 14 -4.50 -4.97 2.32
CA ILE A 14 -4.58 -4.61 3.74
C ILE A 14 -4.24 -5.85 4.57
N ILE A 15 -3.22 -5.73 5.41
CA ILE A 15 -2.82 -6.79 6.34
C ILE A 15 -3.84 -6.87 7.47
N ARG A 16 -4.36 -8.07 7.69
CA ARG A 16 -5.29 -8.38 8.78
C ARG A 16 -4.52 -9.11 9.88
N SER A 17 -4.90 -8.86 11.12
CA SER A 17 -4.27 -9.53 12.25
C SER A 17 -4.60 -11.01 12.21
N GLU A 18 -3.58 -11.86 12.22
CA GLU A 18 -3.71 -13.31 12.36
C GLU A 18 -3.37 -13.77 13.78
N THR A 19 -2.98 -12.82 14.63
CA THR A 19 -2.52 -13.03 15.99
C THR A 19 -3.60 -12.65 17.00
N PRO A 20 -3.55 -13.22 18.23
CA PRO A 20 -4.53 -12.88 19.25
C PRO A 20 -4.42 -11.41 19.69
N VAL A 21 -5.56 -10.82 20.06
CA VAL A 21 -5.70 -9.41 20.44
C VAL A 21 -4.74 -8.90 21.52
N TRP A 22 -4.17 -9.76 22.34
CA TRP A 22 -3.21 -9.35 23.37
C TRP A 22 -1.77 -9.18 22.85
N GLU A 23 -1.47 -9.60 21.62
CA GLU A 23 -0.13 -9.45 21.02
C GLU A 23 -0.01 -8.13 20.25
N ASP A 24 -0.99 -7.84 19.39
CA ASP A 24 -0.99 -6.69 18.48
C ASP A 24 -2.12 -5.68 18.72
N GLY A 25 -3.06 -5.99 19.63
CA GLY A 25 -4.17 -5.11 19.96
C GLY A 25 -5.38 -5.19 19.03
N PHE A 26 -5.33 -6.00 17.96
CA PHE A 26 -6.43 -6.17 17.00
C PHE A 26 -7.10 -7.52 17.16
N LYS A 27 -8.41 -7.63 16.87
CA LYS A 27 -9.04 -8.96 16.81
C LYS A 27 -8.51 -9.70 15.59
N ILE A 28 -8.46 -11.02 15.70
CA ILE A 28 -8.13 -11.89 14.56
C ILE A 28 -9.10 -11.57 13.40
N GLY A 29 -8.52 -11.29 12.24
CA GLY A 29 -9.22 -10.89 11.01
C GLY A 29 -9.50 -9.39 10.88
N GLU A 30 -9.23 -8.57 11.90
CA GLU A 30 -9.35 -7.12 11.79
C GLU A 30 -8.19 -6.50 11.02
N PRO A 31 -8.44 -5.45 10.22
CA PRO A 31 -7.38 -4.73 9.54
C PRO A 31 -6.45 -4.07 10.57
N THR A 32 -5.16 -4.33 10.45
CA THR A 32 -4.11 -3.78 11.34
C THR A 32 -3.80 -2.30 11.04
N GLY A 33 -4.25 -1.81 9.88
CA GLY A 33 -3.85 -0.52 9.33
C GLY A 33 -2.58 -0.60 8.48
N GLU A 34 -1.90 -1.75 8.47
CA GLU A 34 -0.75 -1.98 7.60
C GLU A 34 -1.21 -2.42 6.20
N ILE A 35 -0.51 -1.94 5.18
CA ILE A 35 -0.79 -2.17 3.77
C ILE A 35 0.47 -2.73 3.13
N CYS A 36 0.32 -3.85 2.43
CA CYS A 36 1.39 -4.57 1.75
C CYS A 36 1.28 -4.41 0.24
N CYS A 37 2.41 -4.13 -0.41
CA CYS A 37 2.55 -4.16 -1.86
C CYS A 37 2.67 -5.61 -2.34
N CYS A 38 1.76 -6.05 -3.21
CA CYS A 38 1.76 -7.41 -3.74
C CYS A 38 2.94 -7.67 -4.70
N SER A 39 3.52 -6.64 -5.33
CA SER A 39 4.66 -6.76 -6.24
C SER A 39 5.99 -7.03 -5.52
N CYS A 40 6.28 -6.36 -4.40
CA CYS A 40 7.56 -6.54 -3.69
C CYS A 40 7.45 -7.06 -2.26
N GLY A 41 6.24 -7.32 -1.76
CA GLY A 41 5.97 -7.86 -0.42
C GLY A 41 6.36 -6.93 0.73
N ARG A 42 6.60 -5.64 0.45
CA ARG A 42 6.93 -4.63 1.47
C ARG A 42 5.64 -4.01 1.98
N SER A 43 5.60 -3.71 3.28
CA SER A 43 4.43 -3.13 3.91
C SER A 43 4.75 -1.88 4.74
N ALA A 44 3.75 -1.04 4.91
CA ALA A 44 3.77 0.15 5.76
C ALA A 44 2.34 0.54 6.16
N MET A 45 2.21 1.49 7.10
CA MET A 45 0.90 2.01 7.53
C MET A 45 0.21 2.91 6.48
N ASN A 46 0.92 3.24 5.41
CA ASN A 46 0.44 4.10 4.34
C ASN A 46 1.05 3.63 3.01
N ILE A 47 0.21 3.55 1.96
CA ILE A 47 0.61 3.12 0.62
C ILE A 47 1.78 3.96 0.09
N ASP A 48 1.72 5.28 0.28
CA ASP A 48 2.74 6.20 -0.22
C ASP A 48 4.07 6.11 0.55
N GLU A 49 4.08 5.45 1.72
CA GLU A 49 5.27 5.30 2.59
C GLU A 49 5.83 3.86 2.57
N ILE A 50 5.32 2.99 1.70
CA ILE A 50 5.85 1.62 1.57
C ILE A 50 7.32 1.70 1.11
N PRO A 51 8.26 1.10 1.86
CA PRO A 51 9.68 1.10 1.51
C PRO A 51 9.95 0.07 0.39
N HIS A 52 9.51 0.38 -0.82
CA HIS A 52 9.61 -0.49 -1.98
C HIS A 52 11.04 -0.93 -2.27
N GLN A 53 11.20 -2.16 -2.76
CA GLN A 53 12.46 -2.63 -3.33
C GLN A 53 12.82 -1.79 -4.58
N GLN A 54 14.11 -1.65 -4.87
CA GLN A 54 14.59 -0.81 -5.97
C GLN A 54 14.00 -1.24 -7.34
N ASP A 55 13.78 -2.54 -7.52
CA ASP A 55 13.26 -3.15 -8.76
C ASP A 55 11.72 -3.30 -8.77
N CYS A 56 11.01 -2.76 -7.78
CA CYS A 56 9.55 -2.90 -7.72
C CYS A 56 8.88 -2.03 -8.79
N SER A 57 8.02 -2.64 -9.61
CA SER A 57 7.21 -1.95 -10.62
C SER A 57 6.33 -0.86 -10.02
N GLN A 58 5.83 -1.09 -8.80
CA GLN A 58 4.99 -0.16 -8.04
C GLN A 58 5.78 0.89 -7.23
N ARG A 59 7.13 0.90 -7.27
CA ARG A 59 7.96 1.84 -6.48
C ARG A 59 7.66 3.31 -6.77
N TRP A 60 7.23 3.61 -7.98
CA TRP A 60 6.85 4.95 -8.43
C TRP A 60 5.36 5.07 -8.72
N ALA A 61 4.56 4.06 -8.36
CA ALA A 61 3.11 4.10 -8.49
C ALA A 61 2.57 5.06 -7.42
N ARG A 62 2.44 6.32 -7.81
CA ARG A 62 1.89 7.38 -6.96
C ARG A 62 0.42 7.56 -7.30
N THR A 63 -0.41 7.64 -6.27
CA THR A 63 -1.84 7.89 -6.41
C THR A 63 -2.10 9.24 -7.11
N ASP A 64 -3.27 9.39 -7.73
CA ASP A 64 -3.71 10.70 -8.26
C ASP A 64 -3.75 11.77 -7.16
N TYR A 65 -4.07 11.39 -5.91
CA TYR A 65 -3.99 12.30 -4.76
C TYR A 65 -2.57 12.85 -4.55
N TRP A 66 -1.56 11.98 -4.55
CA TRP A 66 -0.15 12.40 -4.42
C TRP A 66 0.26 13.28 -5.60
N ARG A 67 -0.12 12.89 -6.83
CA ARG A 67 0.17 13.63 -8.06
C ARG A 67 -0.44 15.04 -8.03
N ASP A 68 -1.69 15.14 -7.60
CA ASP A 68 -2.42 16.40 -7.47
C ASP A 68 -1.81 17.31 -6.39
N ARG A 69 -1.45 16.74 -5.24
CA ARG A 69 -0.96 17.49 -4.05
C ARG A 69 0.52 17.86 -4.06
N PHE A 70 1.39 17.09 -4.70
CA PHE A 70 2.84 17.23 -4.55
C PHE A 70 3.61 17.32 -5.88
N LEU A 71 2.93 17.19 -7.02
CA LEU A 71 3.50 17.41 -8.36
C LEU A 71 3.02 18.74 -8.98
N SER A 72 2.18 19.50 -8.26
CA SER A 72 1.83 20.88 -8.63
C SER A 72 2.91 21.84 -8.14
N GLU A 73 3.81 22.16 -9.09
CA GLU A 73 4.88 23.20 -9.13
C GLU A 73 6.15 23.01 -8.28
#